data_AF-A0A1F9FV93-F1
#
_entry.id   AF-A0A1F9FV93-F1
#
_cell.length_a   1.000
_cell.length_b   1.000
_cell.length_c   1.000
_cell.angle_alpha   90.00
_cell.angle_beta   90.00
_cell.angle_gamma   90.00
#
_symmetry.space_group_name_H-M   'P 1'
#
loop_
_entity.id
_entity.type
_entity.pdbx_description
1 polymer ?
#
loop_
_entity_poly.entity_id
_entity_poly.type
_entity_poly.pdbx_seq_one_letter_code
_entity_poly.pdbx_strand_id
1 'polypeptide(L)'
;MPIEKINTQLLGLPPAWMSRAVQRGGEMGNSEAIKKLLGEPIPQLVDPKNLTPHIAQFFRRNGTLERIRKKLALISRKKGGAFIPARGTIASVDEDDNIYVGVDFLEQFGDDENLLAAILAHEWGHMMSDRRKVDWSHVTIDELFAIRRDEEAEADAFSGRALFLLGYSPDSMIHLLETLRNQKKKRKFESRKYHNTATRIEIFRQSYNAVKRALEVARRLFFSSGHTAPKMGQIIGEG
;
A
#
# COMPACT_ATOMS: atom_id res chain seq x y z
N MET A 1 -47.01 1.00 19.61
CA MET A 1 -46.09 2.11 19.27
C MET A 1 -44.95 1.54 18.42
N PRO A 2 -44.80 1.92 17.16
CA PRO A 2 -43.72 1.42 16.32
C PRO A 2 -42.40 2.11 16.71
N ILE A 3 -41.33 1.33 16.84
CA ILE A 3 -39.97 1.84 17.04
C ILE A 3 -39.52 2.43 15.71
N GLU A 4 -39.50 3.76 15.59
CA GLU A 4 -38.87 4.45 14.47
C GLU A 4 -37.38 4.10 14.44
N LYS A 5 -36.95 3.41 13.39
CA LYS A 5 -35.53 3.21 13.11
C LYS A 5 -34.96 4.55 12.68
N ILE A 6 -34.19 5.18 13.57
CA ILE A 6 -33.44 6.40 13.28
C ILE A 6 -32.60 6.16 12.02
N ASN A 7 -32.90 6.92 10.96
CA ASN A 7 -32.18 6.85 9.69
C ASN A 7 -30.83 7.55 9.85
N THR A 8 -29.78 6.77 10.16
CA THR A 8 -28.41 7.25 10.39
C THR A 8 -27.78 7.93 9.17
N GLN A 9 -28.37 7.82 7.97
CA GLN A 9 -27.89 8.49 6.76
C GLN A 9 -28.16 10.01 6.75
N LEU A 10 -29.12 10.49 7.55
CA LEU A 10 -29.50 11.92 7.59
C LEU A 10 -28.67 12.76 8.58
N LEU A 11 -27.88 12.13 9.44
CA LEU A 11 -27.14 12.80 10.53
C LEU A 11 -25.63 12.86 10.31
N GLY A 12 -25.11 12.40 9.16
CA GLY A 12 -23.66 12.37 8.91
C GLY A 12 -22.87 11.48 9.88
N LEU A 13 -23.56 10.66 10.68
CA LEU A 13 -22.96 9.79 11.68
C LEU A 13 -22.40 8.53 11.02
N PRO A 14 -21.25 8.00 11.49
CA PRO A 14 -20.67 6.78 10.96
C PRO A 14 -21.65 5.60 11.05
N PRO A 15 -21.81 4.78 9.99
CA PRO A 15 -22.75 3.65 9.96
C PRO A 15 -22.51 2.64 11.09
N ALA A 16 -23.60 1.99 11.54
CA ALA A 16 -23.66 1.13 12.72
C ALA A 16 -22.66 -0.05 12.76
N TRP A 17 -22.03 -0.44 11.65
CA TRP A 17 -20.95 -1.44 11.66
C TRP A 17 -19.66 -0.89 12.30
N MET A 18 -19.43 0.43 12.25
CA MET A 18 -18.36 1.08 13.02
C MET A 18 -18.67 1.11 14.52
N SER A 19 -19.93 1.35 14.90
CA SER A 19 -20.34 1.32 16.32
C SER A 19 -20.33 -0.09 16.92
N ARG A 20 -20.64 -1.13 16.13
CA ARG A 20 -20.55 -2.53 16.56
C ARG A 20 -19.13 -3.01 16.83
N ALA A 21 -18.12 -2.38 16.21
CA ALA A 21 -16.72 -2.65 16.54
C ALA A 21 -16.33 -2.14 17.94
N VAL A 22 -17.05 -1.15 18.48
CA VAL A 22 -16.83 -0.59 19.82
C VAL A 22 -17.60 -1.35 20.91
N GLN A 23 -18.78 -1.91 20.59
CA GLN A 23 -19.65 -2.57 21.58
C GLN A 23 -19.39 -4.08 21.79
N ARG A 24 -18.60 -4.75 20.95
CA ARG A 24 -18.21 -6.17 21.17
C ARG A 24 -17.00 -6.35 22.11
N GLY A 25 -16.68 -5.33 22.91
CA GLY A 25 -15.65 -5.38 23.96
C GLY A 25 -16.18 -5.88 25.32
N GLY A 26 -17.18 -6.75 25.32
CA GLY A 26 -17.71 -7.38 26.53
C GLY A 26 -17.51 -8.90 26.46
N GLU A 27 -16.60 -9.39 27.30
CA GLU A 27 -16.36 -10.81 27.66
C GLU A 27 -15.74 -11.73 26.61
N MET A 28 -14.40 -11.73 26.56
CA MET A 28 -13.50 -12.88 26.80
C MET A 28 -12.16 -12.69 26.06
N GLY A 29 -11.08 -12.46 26.81
CA GLY A 29 -9.69 -12.76 26.44
C GLY A 29 -8.99 -11.82 25.45
N ASN A 30 -8.14 -10.93 25.97
CA ASN A 30 -7.09 -10.18 25.25
C ASN A 30 -7.49 -9.61 23.87
N SER A 31 -8.44 -8.68 23.87
CA SER A 31 -8.77 -7.85 22.71
C SER A 31 -7.97 -6.54 22.73
N GLU A 32 -6.65 -6.63 22.60
CA GLU A 32 -5.93 -5.62 21.81
C GLU A 32 -6.35 -5.86 20.35
N ALA A 33 -7.55 -5.39 20.00
CA ALA A 33 -8.05 -5.45 18.63
C ALA A 33 -7.23 -4.47 17.80
N ILE A 34 -6.09 -4.96 17.30
CA ILE A 34 -5.19 -4.27 16.37
C ILE A 34 -6.08 -3.73 15.22
N LYS A 35 -6.14 -2.42 15.08
CA LYS A 35 -6.97 -1.74 14.08
C LYS A 35 -6.14 -1.59 12.81
N LYS A 36 -6.77 -1.76 11.64
CA LYS A 36 -6.20 -1.22 10.40
C LYS A 36 -6.29 0.30 10.46
N LEU A 37 -5.38 0.97 9.76
CA LEU A 37 -5.19 2.43 9.68
C LEU A 37 -6.47 3.28 9.55
N LEU A 38 -7.55 2.72 9.00
CA LEU A 38 -8.84 3.40 8.84
C LEU A 38 -10.04 2.45 9.06
N GLY A 39 -9.92 1.52 10.02
CA GLY A 39 -11.02 0.69 10.51
C GLY A 39 -11.49 -0.45 9.59
N GLU A 40 -10.69 -0.89 8.61
CA GLU A 40 -11.01 -2.13 7.89
C GLU A 40 -10.64 -3.35 8.76
N PRO A 41 -11.40 -4.45 8.67
CA PRO A 41 -11.06 -5.67 9.42
C PRO A 41 -9.70 -6.21 8.97
N ILE A 42 -8.92 -6.72 9.94
CA ILE A 42 -7.71 -7.48 9.61
C ILE A 42 -8.11 -8.68 8.74
N PRO A 43 -7.36 -8.96 7.67
CA PRO A 43 -7.57 -10.14 6.84
C PRO A 43 -7.57 -11.44 7.66
N GLN A 44 -8.25 -12.48 7.17
CA GLN A 44 -8.27 -13.77 7.85
C GLN A 44 -6.88 -14.41 7.81
N LEU A 45 -6.26 -14.61 8.97
CA LEU A 45 -4.93 -15.20 9.05
C LEU A 45 -4.95 -16.67 8.60
N VAL A 46 -3.86 -17.10 7.97
CA VAL A 46 -3.62 -18.49 7.62
C VAL A 46 -2.48 -19.01 8.48
N ASP A 47 -2.66 -20.16 9.12
CA ASP A 47 -1.55 -20.81 9.84
C ASP A 47 -0.44 -21.15 8.83
N PRO A 48 0.81 -20.70 9.04
CA PRO A 48 1.95 -21.05 8.18
C PRO A 48 2.13 -22.55 7.94
N LYS A 49 1.69 -23.41 8.86
CA LYS A 49 1.75 -24.88 8.72
C LYS A 49 0.79 -25.42 7.66
N ASN A 50 -0.26 -24.67 7.35
CA ASN A 50 -1.29 -25.07 6.37
C ASN A 50 -0.99 -24.53 4.96
N LEU A 51 0.14 -23.84 4.76
CA LEU A 51 0.55 -23.37 3.45
C LEU A 51 1.09 -24.53 2.60
N THR A 52 0.77 -24.51 1.31
CA THR A 52 1.44 -25.41 0.36
C THR A 52 2.94 -25.10 0.31
N PRO A 53 3.82 -26.10 0.03
CA PRO A 53 5.26 -25.88 0.02
C PRO A 53 5.71 -24.74 -0.92
N HIS A 54 5.02 -24.60 -2.05
CA HIS A 54 5.24 -23.52 -3.01
C HIS A 54 4.97 -22.14 -2.39
N ILE A 55 3.82 -21.96 -1.74
CA ILE A 55 3.44 -20.68 -1.11
C ILE A 55 4.32 -20.37 0.10
N ALA A 56 4.65 -21.38 0.91
CA ALA A 56 5.54 -21.23 2.05
C ALA A 56 6.92 -20.68 1.65
N GLN A 57 7.40 -20.96 0.43
CA GLN A 57 8.70 -20.47 -0.05
C GLN A 57 8.78 -18.95 -0.13
N PHE A 58 7.67 -18.26 -0.42
CA PHE A 58 7.62 -16.79 -0.47
C PHE A 58 7.97 -16.13 0.86
N PHE A 59 7.57 -16.75 1.97
CA PHE A 59 7.71 -16.22 3.33
C PHE A 59 9.04 -16.59 4.02
N ARG A 60 9.88 -17.43 3.40
CA ARG A 60 11.17 -17.82 3.99
C ARG A 60 12.14 -16.64 4.07
N ARG A 61 13.17 -16.75 4.91
CA ARG A 61 14.23 -15.74 5.10
C ARG A 61 14.98 -15.33 3.80
N ASN A 62 14.97 -16.19 2.79
CA ASN A 62 15.52 -15.91 1.45
C ASN A 62 14.45 -15.94 0.34
N GLY A 63 13.17 -15.97 0.73
CA GLY A 63 12.04 -15.94 -0.18
C GLY A 63 11.87 -14.57 -0.83
N THR A 64 11.07 -14.53 -1.89
CA THR A 64 10.87 -13.34 -2.73
C THR A 64 10.39 -12.12 -1.93
N LEU A 65 9.46 -12.31 -0.99
CA LEU A 65 8.94 -11.22 -0.15
C LEU A 65 10.05 -10.58 0.68
N GLU A 66 10.89 -11.39 1.32
CA GLU A 66 12.00 -10.93 2.15
C GLU A 66 13.11 -10.23 1.33
N ARG A 67 13.38 -10.69 0.10
CA ARG A 67 14.31 -9.99 -0.80
C ARG A 67 13.78 -8.61 -1.17
N ILE A 68 12.50 -8.51 -1.55
CA ILE A 68 11.87 -7.24 -1.89
C ILE A 68 11.88 -6.30 -0.67
N ARG A 69 11.54 -6.83 0.52
CA ARG A 69 11.61 -6.09 1.79
C ARG A 69 12.97 -5.45 2.04
N LYS A 70 14.05 -6.21 1.87
CA LYS A 70 15.42 -5.69 2.04
C LYS A 70 15.71 -4.53 1.09
N LYS A 71 15.28 -4.63 -0.17
CA LYS A 71 15.47 -3.54 -1.14
C LYS A 71 14.60 -2.32 -0.80
N LEU A 72 13.33 -2.53 -0.40
CA LEU A 72 12.44 -1.46 0.05
C LEU A 72 12.99 -0.75 1.28
N ALA A 73 13.53 -1.51 2.23
CA ALA A 73 14.14 -0.96 3.44
C ALA A 73 15.38 -0.12 3.13
N LEU A 74 16.17 -0.52 2.13
CA LEU A 74 17.32 0.23 1.68
C LEU A 74 16.93 1.61 1.11
N ILE A 75 15.91 1.67 0.24
CA ILE A 75 15.51 2.92 -0.40
C ILE A 75 14.68 3.84 0.51
N SER A 76 13.90 3.27 1.43
CA SER A 76 13.02 4.03 2.33
C SER A 76 13.66 4.36 3.68
N ARG A 77 14.79 3.71 4.01
CA ARG A 77 15.43 3.76 5.34
C ARG A 77 14.51 3.29 6.49
N LYS A 78 13.46 2.52 6.18
CA LYS A 78 12.53 1.93 7.15
C LYS A 78 12.59 0.40 7.04
N LYS A 79 12.74 -0.32 8.15
CA LYS A 79 12.94 -1.79 8.13
C LYS A 79 11.69 -2.59 7.74
N GLY A 80 10.52 -2.07 8.08
CA GLY A 80 9.23 -2.77 8.02
C GLY A 80 9.10 -3.96 8.98
N GLY A 81 7.87 -4.44 9.15
CA GLY A 81 7.51 -5.56 10.01
C GLY A 81 7.60 -6.92 9.30
N ALA A 82 6.85 -7.88 9.82
CA ALA A 82 6.81 -9.25 9.31
C ALA A 82 5.83 -9.41 8.14
N PHE A 83 6.05 -10.42 7.29
CA PHE A 83 5.05 -10.88 6.34
C PHE A 83 4.19 -11.98 6.95
N ILE A 84 2.87 -11.78 6.92
CA ILE A 84 1.91 -12.68 7.54
C ILE A 84 0.98 -13.24 6.44
N PRO A 85 0.89 -14.57 6.26
CA PRO A 85 -0.02 -15.15 5.28
C PRO A 85 -1.48 -14.93 5.69
N ALA A 86 -2.30 -14.47 4.75
CA ALA A 86 -3.72 -14.20 4.98
C ALA A 86 -4.61 -14.55 3.77
N ARG A 87 -5.92 -14.65 3.98
CA ARG A 87 -6.95 -14.82 2.94
C ARG A 87 -7.83 -13.58 2.84
N GLY A 88 -8.48 -13.43 1.68
CA GLY A 88 -9.44 -12.36 1.43
C GLY A 88 -8.82 -10.97 1.23
N THR A 89 -7.51 -10.91 1.01
CA THR A 89 -6.78 -9.68 0.67
C THR A 89 -5.74 -9.96 -0.41
N ILE A 90 -5.28 -8.93 -1.12
CA ILE A 90 -4.07 -8.99 -1.94
C ILE A 90 -2.87 -8.73 -1.04
N ALA A 91 -2.85 -7.56 -0.40
CA ALA A 91 -1.97 -7.24 0.70
C ALA A 91 -2.63 -6.20 1.62
N SER A 92 -2.13 -6.08 2.85
CA SER A 92 -2.58 -5.06 3.80
C SER A 92 -1.48 -4.83 4.84
N VAL A 93 -1.29 -3.58 5.25
CA VAL A 93 -0.40 -3.25 6.38
C VAL A 93 -1.17 -2.89 7.66
N ASP A 94 -0.60 -3.21 8.83
CA ASP A 94 -1.06 -2.77 10.15
C ASP A 94 -0.24 -1.59 10.73
N GLU A 95 -0.54 -1.23 11.96
CA GLU A 95 0.12 -0.15 12.72
C GLU A 95 1.56 -0.50 13.12
N ASP A 96 1.88 -1.78 13.24
CA ASP A 96 3.21 -2.32 13.58
C ASP A 96 4.08 -2.57 12.33
N ASP A 97 3.64 -2.05 11.17
CA ASP A 97 4.28 -2.22 9.87
C ASP A 97 4.35 -3.69 9.38
N ASN A 98 3.56 -4.61 9.93
CA ASN A 98 3.43 -5.97 9.39
C ASN A 98 2.56 -5.97 8.14
N ILE A 99 2.94 -6.77 7.15
CA ILE A 99 2.23 -6.87 5.88
C ILE A 99 1.58 -8.24 5.79
N TYR A 100 0.24 -8.24 5.81
CA TYR A 100 -0.58 -9.41 5.50
C TYR A 100 -0.59 -9.61 3.99
N VAL A 101 -0.19 -10.79 3.51
CA VAL A 101 -0.11 -11.11 2.09
C VAL A 101 -1.10 -12.22 1.75
N GLY A 102 -1.91 -11.98 0.72
CA GLY A 102 -2.93 -12.90 0.25
C GLY A 102 -2.36 -14.19 -0.29
N VAL A 103 -2.69 -15.34 0.32
CA VAL A 103 -2.26 -16.65 -0.18
C VAL A 103 -2.87 -16.94 -1.56
N ASP A 104 -4.14 -16.61 -1.77
CA ASP A 104 -4.82 -16.80 -3.05
C ASP A 104 -4.21 -15.90 -4.15
N PHE A 105 -3.73 -14.71 -3.75
CA PHE A 105 -3.00 -13.82 -4.65
C PHE A 105 -1.62 -14.37 -5.02
N LEU A 106 -0.87 -14.93 -4.06
CA LEU A 106 0.42 -15.58 -4.32
C LEU A 106 0.26 -16.84 -5.18
N GLU A 107 -0.82 -17.60 -5.01
CA GLU A 107 -1.13 -18.76 -5.88
C GLU A 107 -1.37 -18.34 -7.32
N GLN A 108 -2.01 -17.19 -7.55
CA GLN A 108 -2.35 -16.73 -8.89
C GLN A 108 -1.22 -15.92 -9.56
N PHE A 109 -0.47 -15.14 -8.79
CA PHE A 109 0.45 -14.12 -9.31
C PHE A 109 1.85 -14.16 -8.69
N GLY A 110 2.16 -15.16 -7.87
CA GLY A 110 3.43 -15.24 -7.15
C GLY A 110 4.68 -15.26 -8.04
N ASP A 111 4.56 -15.78 -9.26
CA ASP A 111 5.67 -15.82 -10.22
C ASP A 111 5.92 -14.46 -10.92
N ASP A 112 4.99 -13.51 -10.83
CA ASP A 112 5.18 -12.16 -11.33
C ASP A 112 5.86 -11.29 -10.27
N GLU A 113 7.18 -11.35 -10.23
CA GLU A 113 7.97 -10.56 -9.26
C GLU A 113 7.80 -9.04 -9.44
N ASN A 114 7.48 -8.56 -10.66
CA ASN A 114 7.19 -7.13 -10.87
C ASN A 114 5.89 -6.75 -10.15
N LEU A 115 4.86 -7.58 -10.27
CA LEU A 115 3.58 -7.35 -9.57
C LEU A 115 3.74 -7.46 -8.06
N LEU A 116 4.47 -8.46 -7.57
CA LEU A 116 4.77 -8.58 -6.14
C LEU A 116 5.50 -7.34 -5.62
N ALA A 117 6.53 -6.88 -6.33
CA ALA A 117 7.26 -5.68 -5.94
C ALA A 117 6.35 -4.45 -5.91
N ALA A 118 5.42 -4.32 -6.86
CA ALA A 118 4.49 -3.19 -6.93
C ALA A 118 3.48 -3.16 -5.79
N ILE A 119 2.89 -4.32 -5.47
CA ILE A 119 1.97 -4.48 -4.35
C ILE A 119 2.68 -4.21 -3.02
N LEU A 120 3.86 -4.81 -2.82
CA LEU A 120 4.60 -4.60 -1.59
C LEU A 120 5.07 -3.16 -1.44
N ALA A 121 5.49 -2.50 -2.52
CA ALA A 121 5.86 -1.10 -2.48
C ALA A 121 4.65 -0.19 -2.20
N HIS A 122 3.45 -0.55 -2.66
CA HIS A 122 2.20 0.16 -2.32
C HIS A 122 1.93 0.11 -0.82
N GLU A 123 1.95 -1.09 -0.23
CA GLU A 123 1.78 -1.25 1.23
C GLU A 123 2.90 -0.55 2.01
N TRP A 124 4.13 -0.55 1.48
CA TRP A 124 5.23 0.23 2.06
C TRP A 124 4.98 1.74 1.98
N GLY A 125 4.29 2.21 0.94
CA GLY A 125 3.87 3.59 0.81
C GLY A 125 2.95 4.02 1.96
N HIS A 126 1.98 3.17 2.31
CA HIS A 126 1.15 3.38 3.51
C HIS A 126 2.02 3.47 4.77
N MET A 127 3.04 2.62 4.90
CA MET A 127 3.98 2.68 6.02
C MET A 127 4.80 3.98 6.11
N MET A 128 4.93 4.71 5.01
CA MET A 128 5.62 6.00 5.00
C MET A 128 4.68 7.18 5.29
N SER A 129 3.37 6.96 5.36
CA SER A 129 2.42 8.03 5.65
C SER A 129 2.39 8.37 7.15
N ASP A 130 2.44 9.66 7.44
CA ASP A 130 2.28 10.21 8.80
C ASP A 130 0.81 10.24 9.25
N ARG A 131 -0.13 10.11 8.31
CA ARG A 131 -1.58 10.18 8.54
C ARG A 131 -2.13 9.01 9.38
N ARG A 132 -1.30 8.00 9.61
CA ARG A 132 -1.58 6.77 10.36
C ARG A 132 -1.82 6.99 11.85
N LYS A 133 -1.32 8.10 12.40
CA LYS A 133 -1.37 8.41 13.84
C LYS A 133 -2.38 9.51 14.18
N VAL A 134 -3.20 9.91 13.21
CA VAL A 134 -4.14 11.02 13.36
C VAL A 134 -5.50 10.46 13.76
N ASP A 135 -6.13 11.08 14.77
CA ASP A 135 -7.51 10.77 15.13
C ASP A 135 -8.48 11.44 14.14
N TRP A 136 -9.23 10.61 13.41
CA TRP A 136 -10.21 11.03 12.42
C TRP A 136 -11.66 10.95 12.93
N SER A 137 -11.87 10.80 14.25
CA SER A 137 -13.20 10.65 14.83
C SER A 137 -14.12 11.86 14.62
N HIS A 138 -13.55 13.01 14.28
CA HIS A 138 -14.23 14.29 14.11
C HIS A 138 -14.55 14.67 12.64
N VAL A 139 -14.07 13.91 11.65
CA VAL A 139 -14.33 14.23 10.23
C VAL A 139 -15.61 13.55 9.73
N THR A 140 -16.25 14.17 8.75
CA THR A 140 -17.41 13.57 8.08
C THR A 140 -17.01 12.37 7.23
N ILE A 141 -17.99 11.53 6.87
CA ILE A 141 -17.74 10.34 6.03
C ILE A 141 -17.15 10.71 4.67
N ASP A 142 -17.62 11.78 4.05
CA ASP A 142 -17.15 12.18 2.72
C ASP A 142 -15.73 12.76 2.77
N GLU A 143 -15.40 13.50 3.83
CA GLU A 143 -14.03 13.96 4.11
C GLU A 143 -13.10 12.77 4.39
N LEU A 144 -13.55 11.79 5.17
CA LEU A 144 -12.79 10.56 5.42
C LEU A 144 -12.49 9.82 4.12
N PHE A 145 -13.46 9.72 3.20
CA PHE A 145 -13.21 9.13 1.89
C PHE A 145 -12.31 9.98 1.00
N ALA A 146 -12.30 11.30 1.14
CA ALA A 146 -11.35 12.17 0.44
C ALA A 146 -9.92 11.92 0.95
N ILE A 147 -9.73 11.92 2.28
CA ILE A 147 -8.45 11.62 2.92
C ILE A 147 -7.94 10.23 2.48
N ARG A 148 -8.83 9.24 2.42
CA ARG A 148 -8.49 7.89 1.92
C ARG A 148 -8.00 7.88 0.49
N ARG A 149 -8.65 8.64 -0.40
CA ARG A 149 -8.24 8.72 -1.80
C ARG A 149 -6.85 9.33 -1.94
N ASP A 150 -6.56 10.36 -1.15
CA ASP A 150 -5.25 11.00 -1.12
C ASP A 150 -4.17 10.04 -0.58
N GLU A 151 -4.46 9.30 0.50
CA GLU A 151 -3.53 8.31 1.05
C GLU A 151 -3.22 7.19 0.04
N GLU A 152 -4.25 6.67 -0.64
CA GLU A 152 -4.06 5.66 -1.70
C GLU A 152 -3.27 6.22 -2.90
N ALA A 153 -3.46 7.50 -3.25
CA ALA A 153 -2.67 8.18 -4.28
C ALA A 153 -1.21 8.37 -3.86
N GLU A 154 -0.95 8.73 -2.60
CA GLU A 154 0.40 8.83 -2.03
C GLU A 154 1.10 7.46 -2.06
N ALA A 155 0.39 6.38 -1.73
CA ALA A 155 0.89 5.01 -1.80
C ALA A 155 1.17 4.55 -3.24
N ASP A 156 0.27 4.82 -4.19
CA ASP A 156 0.48 4.58 -5.63
C ASP A 156 1.74 5.33 -6.12
N ALA A 157 1.89 6.59 -5.72
CA ALA A 157 3.02 7.42 -6.10
C ALA A 157 4.33 6.87 -5.52
N PHE A 158 4.33 6.46 -4.24
CA PHE A 158 5.48 5.82 -3.62
C PHE A 158 5.87 4.54 -4.37
N SER A 159 4.91 3.67 -4.67
CA SER A 159 5.14 2.43 -5.40
C SER A 159 5.76 2.67 -6.78
N GLY A 160 5.23 3.63 -7.55
CA GLY A 160 5.79 4.01 -8.85
C GLY A 160 7.27 4.46 -8.75
N ARG A 161 7.61 5.30 -7.76
CA ARG A 161 9.01 5.71 -7.51
C ARG A 161 9.90 4.54 -7.11
N ALA A 162 9.40 3.71 -6.19
CA ALA A 162 10.13 2.57 -5.65
C ALA A 162 10.48 1.56 -6.74
N LEU A 163 9.53 1.18 -7.59
CA LEU A 163 9.76 0.21 -8.67
C LEU A 163 10.95 0.58 -9.56
N PHE A 164 11.04 1.86 -9.95
CA PHE A 164 12.17 2.33 -10.74
C PHE A 164 13.51 2.16 -10.00
N LEU A 165 13.57 2.56 -8.73
CA LEU A 165 14.77 2.42 -7.90
C LEU A 165 15.15 0.95 -7.66
N LEU A 166 14.16 0.07 -7.63
CA LEU A 166 14.33 -1.36 -7.42
C LEU A 166 14.63 -2.15 -8.70
N GLY A 167 14.49 -1.52 -9.87
CA GLY A 167 14.70 -2.13 -11.19
C GLY A 167 13.53 -3.01 -11.67
N TYR A 168 12.31 -2.78 -11.18
CA TYR A 168 11.10 -3.50 -11.59
C TYR A 168 10.25 -2.68 -12.56
N SER A 169 9.52 -3.37 -13.45
CA SER A 169 8.58 -2.72 -14.38
C SER A 169 7.26 -2.36 -13.69
N PRO A 170 6.63 -1.21 -14.01
CA PRO A 170 5.29 -0.86 -13.53
C PRO A 170 4.16 -1.60 -14.28
N ASP A 171 4.45 -2.28 -15.39
CA ASP A 171 3.44 -2.75 -16.34
C ASP A 171 2.46 -3.76 -15.73
N SER A 172 2.96 -4.72 -14.93
CA SER A 172 2.10 -5.73 -14.30
C SER A 172 1.07 -5.11 -13.34
N MET A 173 1.46 -4.07 -12.60
CA MET A 173 0.55 -3.36 -11.71
C MET A 173 -0.51 -2.58 -12.48
N ILE A 174 -0.11 -1.92 -13.57
CA ILE A 174 -1.04 -1.22 -14.46
C ILE A 174 -2.06 -2.22 -15.03
N HIS A 175 -1.59 -3.37 -15.50
CA HIS A 175 -2.45 -4.42 -16.02
C HIS A 175 -3.43 -4.97 -14.97
N LEU A 176 -2.97 -5.16 -13.72
CA LEU A 176 -3.83 -5.56 -12.62
C LEU A 176 -4.92 -4.51 -12.35
N LEU A 177 -4.58 -3.21 -12.30
CA LEU A 177 -5.52 -2.12 -12.07
C LEU A 177 -6.61 -2.05 -13.16
N GLU A 178 -6.22 -2.24 -14.42
CA GLU A 178 -7.16 -2.31 -15.56
C GLU A 178 -8.07 -3.54 -15.47
N THR A 179 -7.52 -4.69 -15.11
CA THR A 179 -8.27 -5.93 -14.89
C THR A 179 -9.32 -5.76 -13.79
N LEU A 180 -8.92 -5.20 -12.64
CA LEU A 180 -9.83 -4.90 -11.52
C LEU A 180 -10.92 -3.90 -11.90
N ARG A 181 -10.60 -2.88 -12.72
CA ARG A 181 -11.59 -1.94 -13.26
C ARG A 181 -12.65 -2.66 -14.09
N ASN A 182 -12.21 -3.55 -14.99
CA ASN A 182 -13.11 -4.29 -15.88
C ASN A 182 -14.02 -5.24 -15.09
N GLN A 183 -13.50 -5.88 -14.03
CA GLN A 183 -14.29 -6.69 -13.12
C GLN A 183 -15.32 -5.86 -12.33
N LYS A 184 -14.94 -4.68 -11.82
CA LYS A 184 -15.84 -3.78 -11.08
C LYS A 184 -16.99 -3.27 -11.96
N LYS A 185 -16.71 -2.92 -13.22
CA LYS A 185 -17.74 -2.53 -14.19
C LYS A 185 -18.80 -3.63 -14.37
N LYS A 186 -18.38 -4.89 -14.47
CA LYS A 186 -19.31 -6.04 -14.58
C LYS A 186 -20.20 -6.19 -13.34
N ARG A 187 -19.68 -5.86 -12.16
CA ARG A 187 -20.38 -5.99 -10.86
C ARG A 187 -21.16 -4.74 -10.44
N LYS A 188 -21.13 -3.65 -11.23
CA LYS A 188 -21.76 -2.35 -10.92
C LYS A 188 -21.43 -1.80 -9.52
N PHE A 189 -20.20 -2.03 -9.06
CA PHE A 189 -19.75 -1.60 -7.74
C PHE A 189 -18.67 -0.53 -7.87
N GLU A 190 -18.98 0.69 -7.43
CA GLU A 190 -18.02 1.80 -7.35
C GLU A 190 -17.47 1.92 -5.93
N SER A 191 -16.14 1.98 -5.81
CA SER A 191 -15.48 2.14 -4.51
C SER A 191 -15.18 3.61 -4.26
N ARG A 192 -15.67 4.16 -3.14
CA ARG A 192 -15.37 5.54 -2.71
C ARG A 192 -13.95 5.72 -2.17
N LYS A 193 -13.25 4.61 -1.89
CA LYS A 193 -11.91 4.55 -1.30
C LYS A 193 -10.81 5.02 -2.26
N TYR A 194 -10.98 4.76 -3.56
CA TYR A 194 -9.92 4.97 -4.56
C TYR A 194 -10.30 6.08 -5.53
N HIS A 195 -9.31 6.82 -6.04
CA HIS A 195 -9.49 7.52 -7.30
C HIS A 195 -9.84 6.52 -8.42
N ASN A 196 -10.42 7.03 -9.50
CA ASN A 196 -10.71 6.20 -10.67
C ASN A 196 -9.40 5.56 -11.20
N THR A 197 -9.53 4.40 -11.84
CA THR A 197 -8.38 3.62 -12.33
C THR A 197 -7.45 4.41 -13.25
N ALA A 198 -7.99 5.30 -14.11
CA ALA A 198 -7.15 6.08 -15.02
C ALA A 198 -6.24 7.05 -14.26
N THR A 199 -6.79 7.73 -13.25
CA THR A 199 -6.01 8.60 -12.35
C THR A 199 -4.94 7.81 -11.60
N ARG A 200 -5.27 6.64 -11.05
CA ARG A 200 -4.27 5.79 -10.35
C ARG A 200 -3.12 5.35 -11.26
N ILE A 201 -3.43 4.89 -12.47
CA ILE A 201 -2.42 4.51 -13.48
C ILE A 201 -1.53 5.70 -13.81
N GLU A 202 -2.10 6.89 -13.96
CA GLU A 202 -1.33 8.09 -14.29
C GLU A 202 -0.40 8.50 -13.16
N ILE A 203 -0.88 8.51 -11.90
CA ILE A 203 -0.04 8.76 -10.71
C ILE A 203 1.16 7.81 -10.69
N PHE A 204 0.90 6.53 -10.92
CA PHE A 204 1.90 5.47 -10.92
C PHE A 204 2.97 5.70 -12.00
N ARG A 205 2.53 5.97 -13.25
CA ARG A 205 3.42 6.26 -14.40
C ARG A 205 4.22 7.52 -14.21
N GLN A 206 3.60 8.60 -13.77
CA GLN A 206 4.29 9.88 -13.57
C GLN A 206 5.35 9.75 -12.48
N SER A 207 5.04 9.07 -11.39
CA SER A 207 5.95 8.85 -10.28
C SER A 207 7.16 8.00 -10.69
N TYR A 208 6.94 6.92 -11.42
CA TYR A 208 8.03 6.10 -12.00
C TYR A 208 8.94 6.93 -12.92
N ASN A 209 8.33 7.65 -13.87
CA ASN A 209 9.06 8.44 -14.86
C ASN A 209 9.76 9.66 -14.27
N ALA A 210 9.25 10.23 -13.17
CA ALA A 210 9.88 11.34 -12.48
C ALA A 210 11.26 10.93 -11.93
N VAL A 211 11.35 9.78 -11.25
CA VAL A 211 12.63 9.27 -10.73
C VAL A 211 13.57 8.90 -11.88
N LYS A 212 13.04 8.29 -12.95
CA LYS A 212 13.81 8.00 -14.16
C LYS A 212 14.48 9.25 -14.73
N ARG A 213 13.71 10.30 -14.98
CA ARG A 213 14.23 11.58 -15.48
C ARG A 213 15.23 12.20 -14.51
N ALA A 214 14.96 12.17 -13.21
CA ALA A 214 15.86 12.72 -12.21
C ALA A 214 17.23 12.02 -12.22
N LEU A 215 17.27 10.67 -12.29
CA LEU A 215 18.53 9.94 -12.40
C LEU A 215 19.24 10.14 -13.74
N GLU A 216 18.50 10.25 -14.84
CA GLU A 216 19.09 10.56 -16.15
C GLU A 216 19.74 11.95 -16.17
N VAL A 217 19.07 12.95 -15.59
CA VAL A 217 19.61 14.32 -15.45
C VAL A 217 20.83 14.31 -14.54
N ALA A 218 20.77 13.66 -13.37
CA ALA A 218 21.92 13.54 -12.49
C ALA A 218 23.10 12.85 -13.18
N ARG A 219 22.84 11.79 -13.96
CA ARG A 219 23.88 11.11 -14.73
C ARG A 219 24.55 12.03 -15.74
N ARG A 220 23.77 12.85 -16.45
CA ARG A 220 24.32 13.86 -17.37
C ARG A 220 25.16 14.89 -16.63
N LEU A 221 24.64 15.48 -15.56
CA LEU A 221 25.32 16.54 -14.82
C LEU A 221 26.65 16.08 -14.17
N PHE A 222 26.70 14.86 -13.65
CA PHE A 222 27.84 14.38 -12.87
C PHE A 222 28.80 13.46 -13.63
N PHE A 223 28.39 12.85 -14.76
CA PHE A 223 29.19 11.84 -15.46
C PHE A 223 29.34 12.07 -16.98
N SER A 224 28.74 13.10 -17.59
CA SER A 224 28.86 13.32 -19.04
C SER A 224 30.06 14.18 -19.48
N SER A 225 30.90 14.65 -18.56
CA SER A 225 32.22 15.18 -18.92
C SER A 225 33.26 14.07 -18.68
N GLY A 226 34.04 13.71 -19.69
CA GLY A 226 35.08 12.66 -19.67
C GLY A 226 36.26 12.88 -18.70
N HIS A 227 36.02 13.53 -17.56
CA HIS A 227 36.91 13.62 -16.43
C HIS A 227 36.31 12.83 -15.27
N THR A 228 36.99 11.75 -14.90
CA THR A 228 36.72 10.93 -13.72
C THR A 228 37.09 11.67 -12.43
N ALA A 229 36.40 12.78 -12.16
CA ALA A 229 36.41 13.41 -10.86
C ALA A 229 35.05 14.12 -10.63
N PRO A 230 34.38 13.91 -9.49
CA PRO A 230 33.23 14.74 -9.13
C PRO A 230 33.70 16.20 -9.05
N LYS A 231 32.95 17.13 -9.67
CA LYS A 231 33.09 18.58 -9.45
C LYS A 231 32.66 18.92 -8.01
N MET A 232 33.45 18.52 -7.02
CA MET A 232 33.25 18.74 -5.58
C MET A 232 34.19 19.85 -5.10
N GLY A 233 34.18 20.99 -5.78
CA GLY A 233 35.10 22.08 -5.42
C GLY A 233 34.95 23.33 -6.27
N GLN A 234 33.76 23.92 -6.34
CA GLN A 234 33.61 25.33 -6.74
C GLN A 234 32.21 25.90 -6.43
N ILE A 235 31.69 25.67 -5.22
CA ILE A 235 30.55 26.46 -4.71
C ILE A 235 30.75 26.74 -3.21
N ILE A 236 31.93 27.25 -2.82
CA ILE A 236 32.11 28.09 -1.63
C ILE A 236 33.24 29.06 -2.00
N GLY A 237 32.91 30.29 -2.37
CA GLY A 237 33.89 31.33 -2.68
C GLY A 237 33.33 32.43 -3.57
N GLU A 238 32.98 33.54 -2.91
CA GLU A 238 32.80 34.91 -3.43
C GLU A 238 31.52 35.25 -4.21
N GLY A 239 30.69 36.08 -3.56
CA GLY A 239 29.45 36.68 -4.05
C GLY A 239 28.53 37.06 -2.90
#